data_AF-A0A0G0SG06-F1
#
_entry.id   AF-A0A0G0SG06-F1
#
_cell.length_a   1.000
_cell.length_b   1.000
_cell.length_c   1.000
_cell.angle_alpha   90.00
_cell.angle_beta   90.00
_cell.angle_gamma   90.00
#
_symmetry.space_group_name_H-M   'P 1'
#
loop_
_entity.id
_entity.type
_entity.pdbx_description
1 polymer ?
#
loop_
_entity_poly.entity_id
_entity_poly.type
_entity_poly.pdbx_seq_one_letter_code
_entity_poly.pdbx_strand_id
1 'polypeptide(L)'
;MAGEAKQKYERTKPHVNIGTIGHVDHGKTTLTSAITMVLAKQGLAVAKKYEDIDSAPEEKERGVTINLSHQEYQTTKRHYAHIDAPGHADYIKNMITASNT
;
A
#
# COMPACT_ATOMS: atom_id res chain seq x y z
N MET A 1 -10.33 9.93 -26.36
CA MET A 1 -10.18 8.53 -25.92
C MET A 1 -10.98 8.39 -24.64
N ALA A 2 -11.94 7.45 -24.62
CA ALA A 2 -12.87 7.28 -23.51
C ALA A 2 -12.10 6.93 -22.23
N GLY A 3 -12.24 7.76 -21.20
CA GLY A 3 -11.71 7.42 -19.87
C GLY A 3 -12.45 6.19 -19.38
N GLU A 4 -11.72 5.11 -19.13
CA GLU A 4 -12.26 3.92 -18.47
C GLU A 4 -12.94 4.37 -17.18
N ALA A 5 -14.27 4.22 -17.13
CA ALA A 5 -15.02 4.44 -15.92
C ALA A 5 -14.47 3.48 -14.88
N LYS A 6 -13.77 4.01 -13.85
CA LYS A 6 -13.33 3.22 -12.69
C LYS A 6 -14.51 2.36 -12.27
N GLN A 7 -14.34 1.04 -12.38
CA GLN A 7 -15.37 0.06 -12.06
C GLN A 7 -15.92 0.41 -10.68
N LYS A 8 -17.23 0.60 -10.57
CA LYS A 8 -17.87 1.02 -9.32
C LYS A 8 -17.66 -0.11 -8.31
N TYR A 9 -16.74 0.10 -7.37
CA TYR A 9 -16.38 -0.91 -6.39
C TYR A 9 -17.61 -1.27 -5.54
N GLU A 10 -18.06 -2.52 -5.63
CA GLU A 10 -19.15 -3.03 -4.81
C GLU A 10 -18.62 -3.35 -3.41
N ARG A 11 -19.05 -2.56 -2.42
CA ARG A 11 -18.71 -2.75 -1.01
C ARG A 11 -19.50 -3.93 -0.43
N THR A 12 -19.10 -5.15 -0.79
CA THR A 12 -19.72 -6.39 -0.31
C THR A 12 -19.18 -6.84 1.05
N LYS A 13 -18.04 -6.29 1.49
CA LYS A 13 -17.37 -6.62 2.75
C LYS A 13 -17.13 -5.37 3.60
N PRO A 14 -17.05 -5.49 4.93
CA PRO A 14 -16.60 -4.42 5.80
C PRO A 14 -15.23 -3.90 5.34
N HIS A 15 -15.16 -2.59 5.13
CA HIS A 15 -13.95 -1.90 4.68
C HIS A 15 -13.14 -1.41 5.89
N VAL A 16 -11.82 -1.61 5.87
CA VAL A 16 -10.92 -1.16 6.93
C VAL A 16 -9.68 -0.49 6.32
N ASN A 17 -9.40 0.74 6.75
CA ASN A 17 -8.15 1.41 6.47
C ASN A 17 -7.09 0.92 7.46
N ILE A 18 -5.94 0.48 6.95
CA ILE A 18 -4.80 0.02 7.75
C ILE A 18 -3.51 0.63 7.21
N GLY A 19 -2.44 0.63 8.01
CA GLY A 19 -1.15 1.15 7.58
C GLY A 19 0.04 0.40 8.15
N THR A 20 1.12 0.28 7.38
CA THR A 20 2.43 -0.17 7.89
C THR A 20 3.23 1.06 8.32
N ILE A 21 3.61 1.09 9.60
CA ILE A 21 4.39 2.19 10.20
C ILE A 21 5.61 1.63 10.92
N GLY A 22 6.66 2.45 11.10
CA GLY A 22 7.90 2.04 11.75
C GLY A 22 9.15 2.70 11.16
N HIS A 23 10.29 2.50 11.82
CA HIS A 23 11.57 3.11 11.45
C HIS A 23 12.04 2.71 10.04
N VAL A 24 13.00 3.46 9.48
CA VAL A 24 13.66 3.10 8.22
C VAL A 24 14.27 1.70 8.30
N ASP A 25 14.30 0.99 7.17
CA ASP A 25 14.84 -0.38 7.01
C ASP A 25 14.20 -1.50 7.85
N HIS A 26 13.10 -1.25 8.55
CA HIS A 26 12.35 -2.29 9.26
C HIS A 26 11.46 -3.17 8.36
N GLY A 27 11.62 -3.08 7.03
CA GLY A 27 10.94 -3.96 6.07
C GLY A 27 9.45 -3.67 5.86
N LYS A 28 9.01 -2.42 6.04
CA LYS A 28 7.59 -2.01 5.86
C LYS A 28 7.06 -2.36 4.46
N THR A 29 7.75 -1.89 3.44
CA THR A 29 7.42 -2.11 2.02
C THR A 29 7.56 -3.58 1.63
N THR A 30 8.57 -4.28 2.18
CA THR A 30 8.74 -5.73 2.00
C THR A 30 7.56 -6.51 2.58
N LEU A 31 7.07 -6.13 3.75
CA LEU A 31 5.89 -6.74 4.37
C LEU A 31 4.64 -6.47 3.52
N THR A 32 4.44 -5.24 3.08
CA THR A 32 3.33 -4.85 2.21
C THR A 32 3.34 -5.67 0.91
N SER A 33 4.51 -5.83 0.27
CA SER A 33 4.68 -6.71 -0.90
C SER A 33 4.31 -8.17 -0.58
N ALA A 34 4.82 -8.72 0.51
CA ALA A 34 4.55 -10.11 0.90
C ALA A 34 3.06 -10.37 1.14
N ILE A 35 2.33 -9.44 1.78
CA ILE A 35 0.88 -9.54 1.99
C ILE A 35 0.14 -9.67 0.66
N THR A 36 0.43 -8.79 -0.30
CA THR A 36 -0.22 -8.83 -1.62
C THR A 36 0.10 -10.13 -2.36
N MET A 37 1.34 -10.62 -2.29
CA MET A 37 1.73 -11.89 -2.93
C MET A 37 1.01 -13.09 -2.33
N VAL A 38 0.87 -13.16 -1.00
CA VAL A 38 0.17 -14.27 -0.33
C VAL A 38 -1.31 -14.27 -0.69
N LEU A 39 -1.96 -13.11 -0.70
CA LEU A 39 -3.38 -12.99 -1.03
C LEU A 39 -3.66 -13.19 -2.52
N ALA A 40 -2.73 -12.82 -3.39
CA ALA A 40 -2.83 -13.07 -4.83
C ALA A 40 -2.87 -14.56 -5.17
N LYS A 41 -2.15 -15.41 -4.41
CA LYS A 41 -2.24 -16.88 -4.54
C LYS A 41 -3.65 -17.43 -4.29
N GLN A 42 -4.50 -16.66 -3.61
CA GLN A 42 -5.89 -17.01 -3.32
C GLN A 42 -6.89 -16.25 -4.22
N GLY A 43 -6.40 -15.47 -5.18
CA GLY A 43 -7.24 -14.60 -6.03
C GLY A 43 -7.85 -13.41 -5.28
N LEU A 44 -7.29 -13.03 -4.12
CA LEU A 44 -7.84 -12.00 -3.23
C LEU A 44 -7.08 -10.66 -3.30
N ALA A 45 -6.02 -10.58 -4.10
CA ALA A 45 -5.23 -9.38 -4.32
C ALA A 45 -4.52 -9.45 -5.69
N VAL A 46 -3.99 -8.32 -6.14
CA VAL A 46 -2.99 -8.28 -7.23
C VAL A 46 -1.61 -8.37 -6.59
N ALA A 47 -0.77 -9.30 -7.03
CA ALA A 47 0.59 -9.42 -6.52
C ALA A 47 1.40 -8.17 -6.88
N LYS A 48 2.02 -7.54 -5.87
CA LYS A 48 2.87 -6.36 -6.02
C LYS A 48 4.26 -6.67 -5.49
N LYS A 49 5.29 -6.46 -6.31
CA LYS A 49 6.69 -6.53 -5.88
C LYS A 49 7.06 -5.25 -5.14
N TYR A 50 8.18 -5.28 -4.44
CA TYR A 50 8.76 -4.12 -3.77
C TYR A 50 8.83 -2.89 -4.70
N GLU A 51 9.35 -3.07 -5.92
CA GLU A 51 9.50 -2.01 -6.92
C GLU A 51 8.17 -1.47 -7.49
N ASP A 52 7.07 -2.21 -7.32
CA ASP A 52 5.73 -1.78 -7.71
C ASP A 52 5.09 -0.91 -6.62
N ILE A 53 5.61 -0.96 -5.39
CA ILE A 53 5.13 -0.22 -4.22
C ILE A 53 5.97 1.05 -4.04
N ASP A 54 7.30 0.92 -4.02
CA ASP A 54 8.29 2.00 -4.09
C ASP A 54 8.64 2.27 -5.56
N SER A 55 7.69 2.88 -6.28
CA SER A 55 7.78 3.04 -7.74
C SER A 55 8.33 4.39 -8.18
N ALA A 56 8.40 5.38 -7.29
CA ALA A 56 8.85 6.72 -7.67
C ALA A 56 10.36 6.71 -8.02
N PRO A 57 10.80 7.47 -9.04
CA PRO A 57 12.21 7.53 -9.42
C PRO A 57 13.12 7.89 -8.25
N GLU A 58 12.69 8.84 -7.43
CA GLU A 58 13.41 9.31 -6.23
C GLU A 58 13.52 8.23 -5.14
N GLU A 59 12.51 7.36 -5.01
CA GLU A 59 12.51 6.25 -4.05
C GLU A 59 13.47 5.15 -4.50
N LYS A 60 13.51 4.87 -5.81
CA LYS A 60 14.43 3.88 -6.39
C LYS A 60 15.89 4.30 -6.28
N GLU A 61 16.17 5.58 -6.47
CA GLU A 61 17.53 6.12 -6.33
C GLU A 61 18.01 6.13 -4.88
N ARG A 62 17.11 6.36 -3.91
CA ARG A 62 17.46 6.49 -2.49
C ARG A 62 17.29 5.20 -1.69
N GLY A 63 16.57 4.21 -2.20
CA GLY A 63 16.30 2.95 -1.51
C GLY A 63 15.40 3.10 -0.28
N VAL A 64 14.62 4.17 -0.17
CA VAL A 64 13.72 4.44 0.96
C VAL A 64 12.36 4.94 0.46
N THR A 65 11.29 4.56 1.14
CA THR A 65 9.93 5.07 0.89
C THR A 65 9.83 6.54 1.27
N ILE A 66 9.35 7.37 0.34
CA ILE A 66 9.21 8.83 0.47
C ILE A 66 7.73 9.22 0.41
N ASN A 67 7.01 8.61 -0.53
CA ASN A 67 5.60 8.81 -0.79
C ASN A 67 4.75 7.75 -0.09
N LEU A 68 3.48 8.08 0.13
CA LEU A 68 2.52 7.10 0.62
C LEU A 68 2.14 6.16 -0.53
N SER A 69 2.27 4.86 -0.31
CA SER A 69 1.81 3.86 -1.26
C SER A 69 0.48 3.27 -0.80
N HIS A 70 -0.55 3.33 -1.66
CA HIS A 70 -1.87 2.77 -1.38
C HIS A 70 -2.02 1.41 -2.06
N GLN A 71 -2.26 0.37 -1.27
CA GLN A 71 -2.49 -0.98 -1.74
C GLN A 71 -3.90 -1.44 -1.37
N GLU A 72 -4.59 -2.08 -2.30
CA GLU A 72 -5.91 -2.66 -2.05
C GLU A 72 -5.84 -4.18 -2.11
N TYR A 73 -6.40 -4.83 -1.09
CA TYR A 73 -6.57 -6.28 -1.03
C TYR A 73 -7.72 -6.65 -0.12
N GLN A 74 -8.14 -7.90 -0.18
CA GLN A 74 -9.20 -8.41 0.68
C GLN A 74 -8.82 -9.74 1.31
N THR A 75 -9.50 -10.07 2.39
CA THR A 75 -9.55 -11.44 2.92
C THR A 75 -10.95 -12.01 2.70
N THR A 76 -11.20 -13.21 3.20
CA THR A 76 -12.55 -13.77 3.23
C THR A 76 -13.53 -12.91 4.01
N LYS A 77 -13.06 -12.14 5.01
CA LYS A 77 -13.92 -11.41 5.95
C LYS A 77 -14.05 -9.92 5.66
N ARG A 78 -13.02 -9.26 5.11
CA ARG A 78 -12.93 -7.80 5.01
C ARG A 78 -12.22 -7.33 3.75
N HIS A 79 -12.49 -6.10 3.35
CA HIS A 79 -11.69 -5.37 2.37
C HIS A 79 -10.75 -4.41 3.08
N TYR A 80 -9.54 -4.24 2.57
CA TYR A 80 -8.50 -3.39 3.15
C TYR A 80 -8.01 -2.37 2.14
N ALA A 81 -7.96 -1.12 2.56
CA ALA A 81 -7.08 -0.11 1.97
C ALA A 81 -5.86 0.00 2.89
N HIS A 82 -4.70 -0.36 2.37
CA HIS A 82 -3.45 -0.42 3.13
C HIS A 82 -2.51 0.69 2.68
N ILE A 83 -2.13 1.56 3.60
CA ILE A 83 -1.14 2.60 3.41
C ILE A 83 0.25 2.11 3.86
N ASP A 84 1.22 2.06 2.95
CA ASP A 84 2.64 1.92 3.31
C ASP A 84 3.21 3.32 3.57
N ALA A 85 3.61 3.59 4.82
CA ALA A 85 4.07 4.91 5.25
C ALA A 85 5.60 5.00 5.29
N PRO A 86 6.18 6.18 4.98
CA PRO A 86 7.62 6.39 5.05
C PRO A 86 8.13 6.33 6.50
N GLY A 87 9.35 5.82 6.69
CA GLY A 87 9.97 5.64 8.02
C GLY A 87 11.10 6.62 8.35
N HIS A 88 11.54 7.43 7.38
CA HIS A 88 12.58 8.43 7.60
C HIS A 88 11.99 9.65 8.31
N ALA A 89 12.75 10.24 9.25
CA ALA A 89 12.29 11.37 10.06
C ALA A 89 11.81 12.56 9.21
N ASP A 90 12.50 12.81 8.09
CA ASP A 90 12.19 13.88 7.15
C ASP A 90 10.82 13.73 6.45
N TYR A 91 10.26 12.51 6.43
CA TYR A 91 9.02 12.18 5.73
C TYR A 91 7.85 11.84 6.67
N ILE A 92 8.02 12.03 7.99
CA ILE A 92 6.95 11.82 9.00
C ILE A 92 5.70 12.67 8.70
N LYS A 93 5.86 13.86 8.10
CA LYS A 93 4.72 14.71 7.72
C LYS A 93 3.75 14.00 6.76
N ASN A 94 4.26 13.18 5.84
CA ASN A 94 3.44 12.40 4.91
C ASN A 94 2.68 11.29 5.66
N MET A 95 3.30 10.67 6.67
CA MET A 95 2.64 9.70 7.55
C MET A 95 1.45 10.30 8.32
N ILE A 96 1.55 11.55 8.80
CA ILE A 96 0.47 12.21 9.55
C ILE A 96 -0.75 12.48 8.65
N THR A 97 -0.54 12.81 7.38
CA THR A 97 -1.64 12.97 6.42
C THR A 97 -2.38 11.65 6.17
N ALA A 98 -1.67 10.52 6.13
CA ALA A 98 -2.27 9.20 5.95
C ALA A 98 -3.19 8.77 7.10
N SER A 99 -2.85 9.11 8.35
CA SER A 99 -3.63 8.68 9.52
C SER A 99 -5.01 9.34 9.67
N ASN A 100 -5.29 10.42 8.93
CA ASN A 100 -6.54 11.17 9.02
C ASN A 100 -7.59 10.77 7.96
N THR A 101 -7.38 9.66 7.23
CA THR A 101 -8.21 9.19 6.11
C THR A 101 -8.90 7.86 6.40
#